data_AF-A0A1V0DGE9-F1
#
_entry.id   AF-A0A1V0DGE9-F1
#
_cell.length_a   1.000
_cell.length_b   1.000
_cell.length_c   1.000
_cell.angle_alpha   90.00
_cell.angle_beta   90.00
_cell.angle_gamma   90.00
#
_symmetry.space_group_name_H-M   'P 1'
#
loop_
_entity.id
_entity.type
_entity.pdbx_description
1 polymer ?
#
loop_
_entity_poly.entity_id
_entity_poly.type
_entity_poly.pdbx_seq_one_letter_code
_entity_poly.pdbx_strand_id
1 'polypeptide(L)'
;MKRNNGSQRGLLWINEANLFRLLHSAGAMYLEATWISIDGPDETIEVEVDLIYDEDEARWLAPMGLVEAVMAEEGWDPADIRGFRVGEEPVQAGLWLDVDHPPMPWSVYARAGQEMRRRLEEPPPTPEEVAALEPLPHAWQIGEQPGGWVYDEAGDPQRVYVVLVMEEGTRAVRQIHLKHGAPATSEELEAVVYRAAVRSMSGHPGRPQQLRVAGADLVRRLQGPMQRVGIPVTVGATPLLDDVFDEIQQQFESEEAPRFVGEDEATLRAFFAVARSFFNLKPWERVDGNKYIAFRLDEGPWGYLSILGQMGEQFGVSYFEDWLQICRLVHNQPTFFDALMEETLDPGIPRTIQAAGWMEGVTLENRTDLHPEDARYLDALGLKPLRGRRYPVPRHYSAEGMGPLRLPLEGYTAVMEALATVMKRRRTPTSRASPKRSRCRGERR
;
A
#
# COMPACT_ATOMS: atom_id res chain seq x y z
N MET A 1 33.39 37.97 -7.55
CA MET A 1 32.31 38.23 -8.52
C MET A 1 32.08 36.97 -9.34
N LYS A 2 31.21 36.08 -8.86
CA LYS A 2 30.78 34.88 -9.59
C LYS A 2 29.78 35.30 -10.67
N ARG A 3 29.90 34.72 -11.86
CA ARG A 3 29.06 35.01 -13.02
C ARG A 3 27.62 34.56 -12.74
N ASN A 4 26.70 35.52 -12.79
CA ASN A 4 25.29 35.28 -13.09
C ASN A 4 25.20 34.70 -14.51
N ASN A 5 25.03 33.39 -14.63
CA ASN A 5 24.30 32.81 -15.74
C ASN A 5 22.95 32.43 -15.16
N GLY A 6 21.87 33.03 -15.68
CA GLY A 6 20.51 32.63 -15.34
C GLY A 6 20.23 31.22 -15.86
N SER A 7 20.65 30.20 -15.12
CA SER A 7 20.08 28.87 -15.27
C SER A 7 18.66 28.96 -14.70
N GLN A 8 17.65 28.82 -15.57
CA GLN A 8 16.29 28.56 -15.08
C GLN A 8 16.38 27.38 -14.11
N ARG A 9 16.04 27.62 -12.84
CA ARG A 9 15.93 26.56 -11.85
C ARG A 9 14.82 25.62 -12.30
N GLY A 10 15.10 24.32 -12.29
CA GLY A 10 14.12 23.28 -12.58
C GLY A 10 13.33 22.90 -11.33
N LEU A 11 12.13 22.36 -11.52
CA LEU A 11 11.35 21.68 -10.49
C LEU A 11 11.13 20.24 -10.93
N LEU A 12 11.39 19.28 -10.05
CA LEU A 12 11.08 17.87 -10.28
C LEU A 12 10.07 17.39 -9.26
N TRP A 13 8.94 16.92 -9.76
CA TRP A 13 7.95 16.16 -9.01
C TRP A 13 8.44 14.72 -8.86
N ILE A 14 8.54 14.22 -7.63
CA ILE A 14 9.10 12.91 -7.32
C ILE A 14 8.08 12.09 -6.52
N ASN A 15 7.94 10.82 -6.86
CA ASN A 15 7.22 9.87 -6.00
C ASN A 15 7.92 9.76 -4.63
N GLU A 16 7.16 9.81 -3.54
CA GLU A 16 7.67 9.74 -2.17
C GLU A 16 8.65 8.58 -1.94
N ALA A 17 8.37 7.39 -2.50
CA ALA A 17 9.25 6.22 -2.40
C ALA A 17 10.67 6.48 -2.96
N ASN A 18 10.79 7.30 -4.00
CA ASN A 18 12.06 7.67 -4.61
C ASN A 18 12.73 8.84 -3.89
N LEU A 19 11.95 9.75 -3.29
CA LEU A 19 12.47 10.87 -2.51
C LEU A 19 13.36 10.36 -1.36
N PHE A 20 12.93 9.30 -0.67
CA PHE A 20 13.72 8.67 0.38
C PHE A 20 15.03 8.08 -0.14
N ARG A 21 15.04 7.42 -1.31
CA ARG A 21 16.26 6.84 -1.91
C ARG A 21 17.26 7.93 -2.32
N LEU A 22 16.77 9.06 -2.81
CA LEU A 22 17.58 10.22 -3.17
C LEU A 22 18.27 10.83 -1.97
N LEU A 23 17.52 11.05 -0.87
CA LEU A 23 18.09 11.59 0.38
C LEU A 23 19.20 10.72 0.96
N HIS A 24 19.22 9.42 0.68
CA HIS A 24 20.29 8.51 1.11
C HIS A 24 21.52 8.49 0.19
N SER A 25 21.41 9.00 -1.04
CA SER A 25 22.44 8.85 -2.08
C SER A 25 23.10 10.14 -2.53
N ALA A 26 22.46 11.29 -2.34
CA ALA A 26 22.95 12.57 -2.87
C ALA A 26 23.64 13.47 -1.84
N GLY A 27 24.46 14.40 -2.36
CA GLY A 27 25.32 15.32 -1.63
C GLY A 27 24.60 16.50 -0.97
N ALA A 28 24.99 17.73 -1.30
CA ALA A 28 24.54 18.95 -0.61
C ALA A 28 23.07 19.31 -0.94
N MET A 29 22.13 18.59 -0.33
CA MET A 29 20.71 18.89 -0.34
C MET A 29 20.30 19.54 0.98
N TYR A 30 19.39 20.52 0.92
CA TYR A 30 18.80 21.12 2.10
C TYR A 30 17.32 21.41 1.91
N LEU A 31 16.61 21.50 3.03
CA LEU A 31 15.19 21.83 3.09
C LEU A 31 15.02 23.36 3.14
N GLU A 32 14.15 23.91 2.31
CA GLU A 32 13.79 25.33 2.32
C GLU A 32 12.27 25.49 2.27
N ALA A 33 11.73 26.16 3.30
CA ALA A 33 10.33 26.57 3.31
C ALA A 33 10.12 27.67 2.26
N THR A 34 9.24 27.39 1.29
CA THR A 34 8.96 28.30 0.18
C THR A 34 7.54 28.12 -0.32
N TRP A 35 7.12 28.95 -1.26
CA TRP A 35 5.82 28.86 -1.90
C TRP A 35 5.95 28.15 -3.26
N ILE A 36 5.05 27.22 -3.56
CA ILE A 36 4.82 26.76 -4.92
C ILE A 36 3.53 27.39 -5.44
N SER A 37 3.60 28.02 -6.61
CA SER A 37 2.41 28.39 -7.37
C SER A 37 2.18 27.38 -8.50
N ILE A 38 0.97 26.85 -8.60
CA ILE A 38 0.51 25.96 -9.68
C ILE A 38 -0.51 26.74 -10.50
N ASP A 39 -0.14 27.08 -11.73
CA ASP A 39 -0.97 27.91 -12.60
C ASP A 39 -1.93 27.02 -13.40
N GLY A 40 -3.21 27.03 -13.04
CA GLY A 40 -4.26 26.28 -13.71
C GLY A 40 -4.98 27.04 -14.83
N PRO A 41 -6.16 26.56 -15.24
CA PRO A 41 -6.93 27.16 -16.33
C PRO A 41 -7.56 28.51 -15.94
N ASP A 42 -8.14 28.60 -14.75
CA ASP A 42 -8.91 29.77 -14.32
C ASP A 42 -8.32 30.48 -13.09
N GLU A 43 -7.41 29.83 -12.37
CA GLU A 43 -6.76 30.38 -11.18
C GLU A 43 -5.35 29.84 -10.98
N THR A 44 -4.65 30.42 -10.00
CA THR A 44 -3.35 29.95 -9.51
C THR A 44 -3.55 29.52 -8.06
N ILE A 45 -3.16 28.28 -7.74
CA ILE A 45 -3.11 27.79 -6.37
C ILE A 45 -1.70 28.02 -5.82
N GLU A 46 -1.60 28.63 -4.64
CA GLU A 46 -0.33 28.84 -3.93
C GLU A 46 -0.29 28.02 -2.65
N VAL A 47 0.74 27.20 -2.50
CA VAL A 47 0.91 26.33 -1.34
C VAL A 47 2.28 26.60 -0.70
N GLU A 48 2.27 26.86 0.61
CA GLU A 48 3.50 26.93 1.42
C GLU A 48 3.96 25.51 1.73
N VAL A 49 5.18 25.17 1.31
CA VAL A 49 5.71 23.82 1.44
C VAL A 49 7.21 23.83 1.71
N ASP A 50 7.68 22.79 2.38
CA ASP A 50 9.10 22.52 2.53
C ASP A 50 9.63 21.79 1.30
N LEU A 51 10.44 22.46 0.48
CA LEU A 51 11.07 21.86 -0.69
C LEU A 51 12.51 21.46 -0.42
N ILE A 52 12.96 20.44 -1.14
CA ILE A 52 14.37 20.07 -1.15
C ILE A 52 15.05 20.80 -2.32
N TYR A 53 16.10 21.56 -2.02
CA TYR A 53 16.98 22.13 -3.03
C TYR A 53 18.22 21.25 -3.20
N ASP A 54 18.48 20.84 -4.43
CA ASP A 54 19.72 20.19 -4.83
C ASP A 54 20.68 21.26 -5.36
N GLU A 55 21.73 21.58 -4.59
CA GLU A 55 22.74 22.58 -4.97
C GLU A 55 23.58 22.14 -6.16
N ASP A 56 23.90 20.85 -6.26
CA ASP A 56 24.80 20.31 -7.28
C ASP A 56 24.15 20.43 -8.65
N GLU A 57 22.84 20.18 -8.71
CA GLU A 57 22.06 20.23 -9.94
C GLU A 57 21.21 21.50 -10.09
N ALA A 58 21.29 22.42 -9.14
CA ALA A 58 20.56 23.69 -9.07
C ALA A 58 19.05 23.57 -9.34
N ARG A 59 18.40 22.56 -8.76
CA ARG A 59 16.98 22.23 -8.99
C ARG A 59 16.21 22.01 -7.69
N TRP A 60 14.92 22.25 -7.75
CA TRP A 60 13.96 21.97 -6.69
C TRP A 60 13.37 20.57 -6.85
N LEU A 61 13.20 19.87 -5.74
CA LEU A 61 12.53 18.58 -5.67
C LEU A 61 11.28 18.75 -4.79
N ALA A 62 10.14 18.29 -5.29
CA ALA A 62 8.86 18.35 -4.60
C ALA A 62 8.14 16.98 -4.66
N PRO A 63 7.39 16.60 -3.62
CA PRO A 63 6.62 15.36 -3.63
C PRO A 63 5.48 15.45 -4.66
N MET A 64 5.31 14.41 -5.47
CA MET A 64 4.26 14.33 -6.49
C MET A 64 2.85 14.42 -5.88
N GLY A 65 2.66 13.88 -4.66
CA GLY A 65 1.38 13.93 -3.95
C GLY A 65 0.83 15.34 -3.75
N LEU A 66 1.70 16.36 -3.67
CA LEU A 66 1.28 17.76 -3.56
C LEU A 66 0.53 18.24 -4.81
N VAL A 67 1.10 18.03 -6.00
CA VAL A 67 0.44 18.46 -7.25
C VAL A 67 -0.79 17.59 -7.54
N GLU A 68 -0.77 16.32 -7.15
CA GLU A 68 -1.93 15.42 -7.25
C GLU A 68 -3.09 15.86 -6.36
N ALA A 69 -2.82 16.30 -5.13
CA ALA A 69 -3.83 16.84 -4.23
C ALA A 69 -4.49 18.10 -4.80
N VAL A 70 -3.70 19.05 -5.31
CA VAL A 70 -4.22 20.26 -5.94
C VAL A 70 -5.05 19.93 -7.18
N MET A 71 -4.58 19.03 -8.03
CA MET A 71 -5.36 18.58 -9.20
C MET A 71 -6.69 17.92 -8.78
N ALA A 72 -6.69 17.11 -7.73
CA ALA A 72 -7.90 16.45 -7.24
C ALA A 72 -8.91 17.45 -6.63
N GLU A 73 -8.43 18.43 -5.85
CA GLU A 73 -9.28 19.45 -5.23
C GLU A 73 -9.93 20.36 -6.28
N GLU A 74 -9.14 20.79 -7.26
CA GLU A 74 -9.59 21.71 -8.31
C GLU A 74 -10.26 21.00 -9.50
N GLY A 75 -10.26 19.67 -9.51
CA GLY A 75 -10.75 18.86 -10.63
C GLY A 75 -9.96 19.08 -11.92
N TRP A 76 -8.67 19.41 -11.82
CA TRP A 76 -7.79 19.66 -12.94
C TRP A 76 -7.15 18.39 -13.46
N ASP A 77 -6.90 18.35 -14.76
CA ASP A 77 -6.00 17.40 -15.36
C ASP A 77 -4.56 17.91 -15.40
N PRO A 78 -3.57 17.00 -15.50
CA PRO A 78 -2.17 17.40 -15.68
C PRO A 78 -1.93 18.37 -16.84
N ALA A 79 -2.80 18.34 -17.86
CA ALA A 79 -2.72 19.21 -19.02
C ALA A 79 -3.44 20.55 -18.88
N ASP A 80 -4.25 20.73 -17.83
CA ASP A 80 -4.83 22.03 -17.49
C ASP A 80 -3.80 22.92 -16.80
N ILE A 81 -2.76 22.32 -16.20
CA ILE A 81 -1.64 23.04 -15.60
C ILE A 81 -0.79 23.70 -16.69
N ARG A 82 -0.75 25.03 -16.65
CA ARG A 82 -0.05 25.90 -17.60
C ARG A 82 1.40 26.14 -17.22
N GLY A 83 1.73 26.04 -15.93
CA GLY A 83 3.06 26.32 -15.42
C GLY A 83 3.20 26.18 -13.92
N PHE A 84 4.44 26.33 -13.46
CA PHE A 84 4.81 26.25 -12.06
C PHE A 84 5.75 27.42 -11.71
N ARG A 85 5.64 27.91 -10.46
CA ARG A 85 6.57 28.87 -9.87
C ARG A 85 7.04 28.39 -8.50
N VAL A 86 8.29 28.69 -8.16
CA VAL A 86 8.83 28.54 -6.80
C VAL A 86 9.15 29.94 -6.29
N GLY A 87 8.48 30.37 -5.22
CA GLY A 87 8.34 31.77 -4.88
C GLY A 87 7.75 32.57 -6.04
N GLU A 88 8.45 33.61 -6.47
CA GLU A 88 8.03 34.43 -7.62
C GLU A 88 8.64 33.95 -8.96
N GLU A 89 9.52 32.94 -8.95
CA GLU A 89 10.30 32.53 -10.13
C GLU A 89 9.60 31.42 -10.92
N PRO A 90 9.34 31.59 -12.23
CA PRO A 90 8.84 30.50 -13.08
C PRO A 90 9.91 29.44 -13.32
N VAL A 91 9.51 28.18 -13.14
CA VAL A 91 10.38 27.01 -13.22
C VAL A 91 9.95 26.06 -14.33
N GLN A 92 10.91 25.35 -14.91
CA GLN A 92 10.59 24.22 -15.79
C GLN A 92 10.33 22.99 -14.94
N ALA A 93 9.12 22.42 -15.04
CA ALA A 93 8.74 21.25 -14.29
C ALA A 93 8.93 19.95 -15.07
N GLY A 94 9.38 18.92 -14.36
CA GLY A 94 9.45 17.54 -14.82
C GLY A 94 8.95 16.57 -13.75
N LEU A 95 8.78 15.32 -14.15
CA LEU A 95 8.35 14.21 -13.34
C LEU A 95 9.46 13.16 -13.30
N TRP A 96 9.81 12.70 -12.11
CA TRP A 96 10.82 11.65 -11.91
C TRP A 96 10.20 10.43 -11.23
N LEU A 97 9.73 9.49 -12.07
CA LEU A 97 9.03 8.29 -11.62
C LEU A 97 9.96 7.18 -11.13
N ASP A 98 11.21 7.18 -11.60
CA ASP A 98 12.20 6.16 -11.28
C ASP A 98 13.60 6.77 -11.37
N VAL A 99 14.40 6.59 -10.32
CA VAL A 99 15.77 7.09 -10.23
C VAL A 99 16.70 6.51 -11.32
N ASP A 100 16.37 5.34 -11.86
CA ASP A 100 17.13 4.69 -12.93
C ASP A 100 16.84 5.26 -14.33
N HIS A 101 15.82 6.11 -14.46
CA HIS A 101 15.38 6.72 -15.72
C HIS A 101 15.51 8.25 -15.67
N PRO A 102 15.76 8.92 -16.82
CA PRO A 102 15.81 10.37 -16.85
C PRO A 102 14.43 10.98 -16.55
N PRO A 103 14.37 12.16 -15.88
CA PRO A 103 13.12 12.86 -15.63
C PRO A 103 12.37 13.19 -16.93
N MET A 104 11.06 13.02 -16.92
CA MET A 104 10.17 13.33 -18.04
C MET A 104 9.66 14.78 -17.91
N PRO A 105 9.69 15.62 -18.96
CA PRO A 105 9.10 16.96 -18.89
C PRO A 105 7.59 16.90 -18.60
N TRP A 106 7.07 17.83 -17.78
CA TRP A 106 5.64 17.86 -17.43
C TRP A 106 4.74 17.88 -18.66
N SER A 107 5.11 18.65 -19.68
CA SER A 107 4.35 18.75 -20.94
C SER A 107 4.24 17.42 -21.71
N VAL A 108 5.20 16.52 -21.54
CA VAL A 108 5.16 15.17 -22.12
C VAL A 108 4.23 14.28 -21.31
N TYR A 109 4.36 14.32 -19.97
CA TYR A 109 3.47 13.61 -19.05
C TYR A 109 2.00 14.02 -19.25
N ALA A 110 1.73 15.33 -19.24
CA ALA A 110 0.40 15.89 -19.44
C ALA A 110 -0.24 15.46 -20.76
N ARG A 111 0.53 15.49 -21.85
CA ARG A 111 0.06 15.03 -23.17
C ARG A 111 -0.22 13.53 -23.20
N ALA A 112 0.63 12.73 -22.56
CA ALA A 112 0.42 11.29 -22.46
C ALA A 112 -0.86 10.96 -21.67
N GLY A 113 -1.12 11.68 -20.59
CA GLY A 113 -2.35 11.56 -19.80
C GLY A 113 -3.61 11.89 -20.61
N GLN A 114 -3.63 13.02 -21.34
CA GLN A 114 -4.75 13.38 -22.21
C GLN A 114 -4.98 12.36 -23.33
N GLU A 115 -3.92 11.88 -23.98
CA GLU A 115 -4.03 10.89 -25.04
C GLU A 115 -4.58 9.57 -24.50
N MET A 116 -4.12 9.13 -23.33
CA MET A 116 -4.61 7.92 -22.67
C MET A 116 -6.09 8.05 -22.31
N ARG A 117 -6.50 9.19 -21.72
CA ARG A 117 -7.90 9.44 -21.36
C ARG A 117 -8.80 9.49 -22.59
N ARG A 118 -8.41 10.23 -23.63
CA ARG A 118 -9.14 10.27 -24.90
C ARG A 118 -9.34 8.86 -25.47
N ARG A 119 -8.28 8.03 -25.45
CA ARG A 119 -8.36 6.64 -25.91
C ARG A 119 -9.28 5.76 -25.06
N LEU A 120 -9.47 6.08 -23.78
CA LEU A 120 -10.39 5.38 -22.89
C LEU A 120 -11.85 5.82 -23.10
N GLU A 121 -12.08 7.12 -23.32
CA GLU A 121 -13.41 7.73 -23.51
C GLU A 121 -14.02 7.45 -24.89
N GLU A 122 -13.20 7.33 -25.93
CA GLU A 122 -13.69 6.97 -27.26
C GLU A 122 -14.44 5.62 -27.20
N PRO A 123 -15.50 5.42 -28.00
CA PRO A 123 -16.17 4.14 -28.05
C PRO A 123 -15.19 3.02 -28.47
N PRO A 124 -15.40 1.78 -27.98
CA PRO A 124 -14.57 0.66 -28.39
C PRO A 124 -14.67 0.45 -29.90
N PRO A 125 -13.59 0.03 -30.57
CA PRO A 125 -13.63 -0.23 -32.01
C PRO A 125 -14.67 -1.28 -32.37
N THR A 126 -15.22 -1.22 -33.59
CA THR A 126 -16.23 -2.19 -34.03
C THR A 126 -15.57 -3.51 -34.46
N PRO A 127 -16.33 -4.63 -34.46
CA PRO A 127 -15.82 -5.91 -34.99
C PRO A 127 -15.32 -5.80 -36.44
N GLU A 128 -15.98 -4.98 -37.27
CA GLU A 128 -15.59 -4.77 -38.67
C GLU A 128 -14.23 -4.05 -38.78
N GLU A 129 -13.99 -3.03 -37.93
CA GLU A 129 -12.71 -2.32 -37.89
C GLU A 129 -11.57 -3.28 -37.52
N VAL A 130 -11.79 -4.15 -36.53
CA VAL A 130 -10.79 -5.13 -36.08
C VAL A 130 -10.60 -6.24 -37.10
N ALA A 131 -11.67 -6.73 -37.73
CA ALA A 131 -11.59 -7.77 -38.76
C ALA A 131 -10.85 -7.30 -40.02
N ALA A 132 -10.89 -5.99 -40.32
CA ALA A 132 -10.17 -5.38 -41.43
C ALA A 132 -8.66 -5.24 -41.19
N LEU A 133 -8.19 -5.38 -39.94
CA LEU A 133 -6.77 -5.29 -39.62
C LEU A 133 -5.97 -6.48 -40.17
N GLU A 134 -4.73 -6.20 -40.56
CA GLU A 134 -3.78 -7.26 -40.89
C GLU A 134 -3.44 -8.09 -39.64
N PRO A 135 -3.36 -9.43 -39.77
CA PRO A 135 -2.91 -10.28 -38.69
C PRO A 135 -1.41 -10.08 -38.44
N LEU A 136 -1.07 -9.74 -37.20
CA LEU A 136 0.31 -9.67 -36.73
C LEU A 136 0.87 -11.09 -36.55
N PRO A 137 2.18 -11.30 -36.72
CA PRO A 137 2.78 -12.62 -36.61
C PRO A 137 2.84 -13.14 -35.16
N HIS A 138 2.45 -12.31 -34.18
CA HIS A 138 2.57 -12.61 -32.77
C HIS A 138 1.20 -13.02 -32.19
N ALA A 139 1.27 -13.96 -31.26
CA ALA A 139 0.17 -14.31 -30.38
C ALA A 139 0.14 -13.33 -29.20
N TRP A 140 -1.04 -13.11 -28.61
CA TRP A 140 -1.19 -12.28 -27.42
C TRP A 140 -1.65 -13.09 -26.23
N GLN A 141 -1.40 -12.57 -25.03
CA GLN A 141 -1.92 -13.06 -23.78
C GLN A 141 -2.90 -12.03 -23.22
N ILE A 142 -4.02 -12.49 -22.66
CA ILE A 142 -4.92 -11.65 -21.86
C ILE A 142 -5.22 -12.32 -20.54
N GLY A 143 -5.34 -11.50 -19.52
CA GLY A 143 -5.71 -11.94 -18.19
C GLY A 143 -6.39 -10.83 -17.43
N GLU A 144 -6.97 -11.25 -16.31
CA GLU A 144 -7.70 -10.42 -15.39
C GLU A 144 -7.33 -10.88 -14.00
N GLN A 145 -6.94 -9.94 -13.14
CA GLN A 145 -6.69 -10.21 -11.74
C GLN A 145 -7.27 -9.09 -10.86
N PRO A 146 -7.67 -9.43 -9.62
CA PRO A 146 -8.05 -8.41 -8.65
C PRO A 146 -6.81 -7.61 -8.23
N GLY A 147 -6.78 -6.31 -8.55
CA GLY A 147 -5.76 -5.36 -8.10
C GLY A 147 -6.06 -4.80 -6.71
N GLY A 148 -5.88 -3.48 -6.53
CA GLY A 148 -6.09 -2.79 -5.25
C GLY A 148 -7.54 -2.44 -4.92
N TRP A 149 -7.71 -1.67 -3.85
CA TRP A 149 -8.97 -1.03 -3.47
C TRP A 149 -8.88 0.48 -3.75
N VAL A 150 -9.97 1.04 -4.26
CA VAL A 150 -10.15 2.49 -4.42
C VAL A 150 -11.50 2.87 -3.83
N TYR A 151 -11.71 4.15 -3.54
CA TYR A 151 -12.99 4.67 -3.08
C TYR A 151 -13.67 5.40 -4.23
N ASP A 152 -14.96 5.19 -4.39
CA ASP A 152 -15.75 5.99 -5.31
C ASP A 152 -16.05 7.39 -4.74
N GLU A 153 -16.74 8.23 -5.52
CA GLU A 153 -17.12 9.59 -5.11
C GLU A 153 -17.96 9.63 -3.81
N ALA A 154 -18.64 8.54 -3.46
CA ALA A 154 -19.42 8.44 -2.22
C ALA A 154 -18.58 7.96 -1.03
N GLY A 155 -17.30 7.63 -1.25
CA GLY A 155 -16.42 7.03 -0.26
C GLY A 155 -16.71 5.55 -0.02
N ASP A 156 -17.40 4.86 -0.93
CA ASP A 156 -17.60 3.42 -0.86
C ASP A 156 -16.38 2.70 -1.48
N PRO A 157 -15.76 1.73 -0.77
CA PRO A 157 -14.61 1.02 -1.30
C PRO A 157 -15.03 0.07 -2.42
N GLN A 158 -14.33 0.14 -3.53
CA GLN A 158 -14.51 -0.70 -4.70
C GLN A 158 -13.20 -1.46 -5.00
N ARG A 159 -13.32 -2.78 -5.18
CA ARG A 159 -12.20 -3.58 -5.65
C ARG A 159 -11.92 -3.23 -7.12
N VAL A 160 -10.67 -2.94 -7.44
CA VAL A 160 -10.23 -2.75 -8.82
C VAL A 160 -9.82 -4.10 -9.40
N TYR A 161 -10.27 -4.41 -10.61
CA TYR A 161 -9.84 -5.52 -11.42
C TYR A 161 -9.00 -4.97 -12.56
N VAL A 162 -7.79 -5.49 -12.72
CA VAL A 162 -6.86 -5.10 -13.77
C VAL A 162 -6.97 -6.13 -14.88
N VAL A 163 -7.31 -5.67 -16.08
CA VAL A 163 -7.29 -6.47 -17.31
C VAL A 163 -6.10 -6.01 -18.15
N LEU A 164 -5.27 -6.96 -18.56
CA LEU A 164 -4.07 -6.71 -19.35
C LEU A 164 -4.06 -7.51 -20.63
N VAL A 165 -3.66 -6.86 -21.73
CA VAL A 165 -3.32 -7.54 -22.99
C VAL A 165 -1.85 -7.31 -23.27
N MET A 166 -1.11 -8.40 -23.49
CA MET A 166 0.32 -8.39 -23.74
C MET A 166 0.69 -9.23 -24.96
N GLU A 167 1.80 -8.90 -25.60
CA GLU A 167 2.35 -9.73 -26.68
C GLU A 167 3.13 -10.94 -26.13
N GLU A 168 2.80 -12.15 -26.60
CA GLU A 168 3.41 -13.40 -26.13
C GLU A 168 4.93 -13.40 -26.34
N GLY A 169 5.66 -13.75 -25.28
CA GLY A 169 7.13 -13.79 -25.30
C GLY A 169 7.81 -12.44 -25.09
N THR A 170 7.06 -11.35 -24.88
CA THR A 170 7.60 -10.02 -24.59
C THR A 170 6.89 -9.40 -23.38
N ARG A 171 7.51 -8.37 -22.79
CA ARG A 171 6.86 -7.52 -21.77
C ARG A 171 6.11 -6.32 -22.38
N ALA A 172 5.83 -6.35 -23.69
CA ALA A 172 5.12 -5.26 -24.35
C ALA A 172 3.62 -5.31 -24.01
N VAL A 173 3.18 -4.37 -23.18
CA VAL A 173 1.77 -4.17 -22.85
C VAL A 173 1.07 -3.49 -24.02
N ARG A 174 0.07 -4.18 -24.58
CA ARG A 174 -0.75 -3.71 -25.71
C ARG A 174 -1.93 -2.88 -25.21
N GLN A 175 -2.50 -3.22 -24.06
CA GLN A 175 -3.57 -2.46 -23.41
C GLN A 175 -3.70 -2.80 -21.93
N ILE A 176 -4.10 -1.81 -21.14
CA ILE A 176 -4.51 -1.93 -19.74
C ILE A 176 -5.94 -1.42 -19.60
N HIS A 177 -6.75 -2.11 -18.80
CA HIS A 177 -8.08 -1.63 -18.42
C HIS A 177 -8.32 -1.90 -16.94
N LEU A 178 -8.78 -0.86 -16.23
CA LEU A 178 -9.14 -0.93 -14.82
C LEU A 178 -10.66 -0.96 -14.73
N LYS A 179 -11.18 -2.01 -14.08
CA LYS A 179 -12.61 -2.20 -13.85
C LYS A 179 -12.89 -2.13 -12.36
N HIS A 180 -13.79 -1.26 -11.95
CA HIS A 180 -14.16 -1.09 -10.54
C HIS A 180 -15.36 -1.97 -10.16
N GLY A 181 -15.33 -2.50 -8.93
CA GLY A 181 -16.42 -3.19 -8.24
C GLY A 181 -16.58 -4.67 -8.57
N ALA A 182 -16.35 -5.10 -9.82
CA ALA A 182 -16.54 -6.48 -10.25
C ALA A 182 -15.59 -6.86 -11.40
N PRO A 183 -15.35 -8.17 -11.64
CA PRO A 183 -14.66 -8.61 -12.85
C PRO A 183 -15.33 -8.08 -14.13
N ALA A 184 -14.52 -7.83 -15.14
CA ALA A 184 -14.92 -7.38 -16.46
C ALA A 184 -15.88 -8.38 -17.13
N THR A 185 -16.94 -7.82 -17.71
CA THR A 185 -17.91 -8.56 -18.52
C THR A 185 -17.29 -9.02 -19.84
N SER A 186 -17.99 -9.91 -20.55
CA SER A 186 -17.57 -10.38 -21.89
C SER A 186 -17.42 -9.21 -22.88
N GLU A 187 -18.33 -8.23 -22.84
CA GLU A 187 -18.31 -7.04 -23.70
C GLU A 187 -17.12 -6.12 -23.37
N GLU A 188 -16.81 -5.96 -22.08
CA GLU A 188 -15.65 -5.16 -21.65
C GLU A 188 -14.34 -5.84 -22.05
N LEU A 189 -14.20 -7.16 -21.85
CA LEU A 189 -13.03 -7.91 -22.30
C LEU A 189 -12.86 -7.84 -23.83
N GLU A 190 -13.95 -7.93 -24.59
CA GLU A 190 -13.93 -7.72 -26.05
C GLU A 190 -13.40 -6.33 -26.41
N ALA A 191 -13.95 -5.29 -25.78
CA ALA A 191 -13.53 -3.91 -25.98
C ALA A 191 -12.04 -3.71 -25.68
N VAL A 192 -11.50 -4.34 -24.64
CA VAL A 192 -10.08 -4.26 -24.29
C VAL A 192 -9.21 -4.87 -25.40
N VAL A 193 -9.57 -6.05 -25.91
CA VAL A 193 -8.83 -6.68 -27.02
C VAL A 193 -8.91 -5.85 -28.30
N TYR A 194 -10.07 -5.27 -28.60
CA TYR A 194 -10.27 -4.44 -29.79
C TYR A 194 -9.47 -3.14 -29.72
N ARG A 195 -9.43 -2.48 -28.55
CA ARG A 195 -8.54 -1.34 -28.32
C ARG A 195 -7.08 -1.74 -28.43
N ALA A 196 -6.68 -2.90 -27.92
CA ALA A 196 -5.33 -3.42 -28.10
C ALA A 196 -4.95 -3.61 -29.58
N ALA A 197 -5.91 -4.01 -30.43
CA ALA A 197 -5.73 -4.17 -31.86
C ALA A 197 -5.64 -2.86 -32.65
N VAL A 198 -6.54 -1.92 -32.39
CA VAL A 198 -6.64 -0.68 -33.20
C VAL A 198 -5.80 0.46 -32.62
N ARG A 199 -5.74 0.57 -31.28
CA ARG A 199 -5.20 1.72 -30.55
C ARG A 199 -4.20 1.29 -29.48
N SER A 200 -3.31 0.36 -29.85
CA SER A 200 -2.36 -0.23 -28.92
C SER A 200 -1.51 0.81 -28.18
N MET A 201 -1.21 0.55 -26.91
CA MET A 201 -0.22 1.30 -26.14
C MET A 201 1.21 1.07 -26.65
N SER A 202 1.46 -0.05 -27.33
CA SER A 202 2.77 -0.40 -27.88
C SER A 202 2.67 -1.13 -29.22
N GLY A 203 3.68 -0.94 -30.07
CA GLY A 203 3.73 -1.55 -31.40
C GLY A 203 2.74 -0.93 -32.39
N HIS A 204 2.53 -1.62 -33.52
CA HIS A 204 1.65 -1.17 -34.59
C HIS A 204 0.24 -1.78 -34.44
N PRO A 205 -0.81 -1.09 -34.92
CA PRO A 205 -2.15 -1.65 -35.01
C PRO A 205 -2.17 -2.95 -35.82
N GLY A 206 -2.97 -3.91 -35.36
CA GLY A 206 -3.08 -5.22 -35.98
C GLY A 206 -3.76 -6.22 -35.06
N ARG A 207 -4.32 -7.29 -35.63
CA ARG A 207 -4.96 -8.36 -34.86
C ARG A 207 -3.98 -9.49 -34.54
N PRO A 208 -4.03 -10.11 -33.36
CA PRO A 208 -3.14 -11.23 -33.06
C PRO A 208 -3.50 -12.47 -33.87
N GLN A 209 -2.52 -13.35 -34.09
CA GLN A 209 -2.78 -14.68 -34.66
C GLN A 209 -3.64 -15.55 -33.75
N GLN A 210 -3.52 -15.37 -32.44
CA GLN A 210 -4.28 -16.07 -31.41
C GLN A 210 -4.21 -15.29 -30.10
N LEU A 211 -5.20 -15.54 -29.24
CA LEU A 211 -5.27 -15.01 -27.89
C LEU A 211 -5.15 -16.17 -26.89
N ARG A 212 -4.14 -16.14 -26.03
CA ARG A 212 -3.91 -17.13 -24.97
C ARG A 212 -4.45 -16.61 -23.64
N VAL A 213 -5.09 -17.49 -22.88
CA VAL A 213 -5.61 -17.20 -21.54
C VAL A 213 -5.29 -18.34 -20.57
N ALA A 214 -5.07 -18.02 -19.30
CA ALA A 214 -4.74 -19.03 -18.28
C ALA A 214 -5.93 -19.91 -17.86
N GLY A 215 -7.14 -19.34 -17.85
CA GLY A 215 -8.32 -19.98 -17.24
C GLY A 215 -9.47 -20.26 -18.22
N ALA A 216 -10.18 -21.37 -17.97
CA ALA A 216 -11.37 -21.73 -18.75
C ALA A 216 -12.50 -20.69 -18.67
N ASP A 217 -12.53 -19.90 -17.60
CA ASP A 217 -13.53 -18.85 -17.44
C ASP A 217 -13.37 -17.72 -18.48
N LEU A 218 -12.15 -17.21 -18.66
CA LEU A 218 -11.84 -16.21 -19.68
C LEU A 218 -12.09 -16.74 -21.09
N VAL A 219 -11.83 -18.03 -21.35
CA VAL A 219 -12.19 -18.64 -22.64
C VAL A 219 -13.68 -18.52 -22.90
N ARG A 220 -14.54 -18.88 -21.93
CA ARG A 220 -16.00 -18.80 -22.11
C ARG A 220 -16.44 -17.35 -22.39
N ARG A 221 -15.83 -16.37 -21.72
CA ARG A 221 -16.13 -14.94 -21.91
C ARG A 221 -15.63 -14.39 -23.24
N LEU A 222 -14.52 -14.87 -23.78
CA LEU A 222 -13.88 -14.32 -24.99
C LEU A 222 -14.12 -15.09 -26.28
N GLN A 223 -14.43 -16.39 -26.21
CA GLN A 223 -14.46 -17.26 -27.40
C GLN A 223 -15.49 -16.81 -28.44
N GLY A 224 -16.71 -16.45 -28.01
CA GLY A 224 -17.76 -15.95 -28.90
C GLY A 224 -17.38 -14.62 -29.56
N PRO A 225 -17.02 -13.58 -28.79
CA PRO A 225 -16.53 -12.31 -29.33
C PRO A 225 -15.36 -12.45 -30.31
N MET A 226 -14.29 -13.14 -29.91
CA MET A 226 -13.06 -13.24 -30.71
C MET A 226 -13.24 -14.06 -32.00
N GLN A 227 -14.17 -15.02 -32.01
CA GLN A 227 -14.50 -15.78 -33.21
C GLN A 227 -15.08 -14.88 -34.33
N ARG A 228 -15.82 -13.81 -33.98
CA ARG A 228 -16.41 -12.88 -34.97
C ARG A 228 -15.36 -12.13 -35.78
N VAL A 229 -14.18 -11.89 -35.20
CA VAL A 229 -13.06 -11.18 -35.84
C VAL A 229 -11.92 -12.12 -36.27
N GLY A 230 -12.16 -13.43 -36.19
CA GLY A 230 -11.22 -14.46 -36.62
C GLY A 230 -9.98 -14.58 -35.75
N ILE A 231 -10.09 -14.30 -34.45
CA ILE A 231 -9.01 -14.49 -33.46
C ILE A 231 -9.31 -15.77 -32.66
N PRO A 232 -8.54 -16.85 -32.82
CA PRO A 232 -8.66 -18.05 -31.99
C PRO A 232 -8.30 -17.76 -30.52
N VAL A 233 -9.08 -18.32 -29.58
CA VAL A 233 -8.78 -18.27 -28.14
C VAL A 233 -8.32 -19.64 -27.65
N THR A 234 -7.18 -19.69 -26.97
CA THR A 234 -6.58 -20.95 -26.47
C THR A 234 -6.27 -20.89 -24.98
N VAL A 235 -6.39 -22.02 -24.29
CA VAL A 235 -5.95 -22.16 -22.89
C VAL A 235 -4.46 -22.49 -22.87
N GLY A 236 -3.69 -21.79 -22.04
CA GLY A 236 -2.32 -22.15 -21.74
C GLY A 236 -1.71 -21.23 -20.68
N ALA A 237 -0.55 -21.60 -20.16
CA ALA A 237 0.16 -20.79 -19.17
C ALA A 237 0.51 -19.39 -19.71
N THR A 238 0.44 -18.38 -18.85
CA THR A 238 0.73 -16.97 -19.15
C THR A 238 1.78 -16.40 -18.18
N PRO A 239 2.99 -17.00 -18.09
CA PRO A 239 3.93 -16.69 -17.02
C PRO A 239 4.37 -15.22 -16.98
N LEU A 240 4.59 -14.59 -18.15
CA LEU A 240 4.94 -13.17 -18.21
C LEU A 240 3.82 -12.25 -17.75
N LEU A 241 2.57 -12.67 -17.96
CA LEU A 241 1.41 -11.92 -17.52
C LEU A 241 1.24 -12.06 -16.01
N ASP A 242 1.48 -13.26 -15.48
CA ASP A 242 1.46 -13.54 -14.03
C ASP A 242 2.54 -12.69 -13.32
N ASP A 243 3.77 -12.64 -13.86
CA ASP A 243 4.85 -11.80 -13.33
C ASP A 243 4.46 -10.30 -13.29
N VAL A 244 3.83 -9.79 -14.35
CA VAL A 244 3.41 -8.39 -14.42
C VAL A 244 2.23 -8.11 -13.47
N PHE A 245 1.32 -9.07 -13.29
CA PHE A 245 0.27 -8.92 -12.29
C PHE A 245 0.83 -8.88 -10.87
N ASP A 246 1.83 -9.70 -10.56
CA ASP A 246 2.51 -9.67 -9.26
C ASP A 246 3.19 -8.30 -9.03
N GLU A 247 3.86 -7.74 -10.05
CA GLU A 247 4.47 -6.41 -10.00
C GLU A 247 3.40 -5.30 -9.79
N ILE A 248 2.27 -5.37 -10.51
CA ILE A 248 1.16 -4.42 -10.36
C ILE A 248 0.51 -4.54 -9.00
N GLN A 249 0.33 -5.77 -8.48
CA GLN A 249 -0.25 -6.00 -7.18
C GLN A 249 0.60 -5.36 -6.08
N GLN A 250 1.94 -5.49 -6.16
CA GLN A 250 2.86 -4.82 -5.25
C GLN A 250 2.71 -3.29 -5.27
N GLN A 251 2.37 -2.69 -6.42
CA GLN A 251 2.12 -1.25 -6.52
C GLN A 251 0.75 -0.83 -5.95
N PHE A 252 -0.23 -1.72 -5.97
CA PHE A 252 -1.60 -1.47 -5.48
C PHE A 252 -1.81 -1.91 -4.02
N GLU A 253 -0.78 -2.45 -3.37
CA GLU A 253 -0.80 -2.72 -1.92
C GLU A 253 -0.85 -1.39 -1.17
N SER A 254 -2.07 -0.84 -1.02
CA SER A 254 -2.32 0.38 -0.27
C SER A 254 -2.54 0.10 1.22
N GLU A 255 -2.36 1.16 2.00
CA GLU A 255 -2.57 1.21 3.44
C GLU A 255 -3.95 0.68 3.89
N GLU A 256 -4.95 0.75 3.00
CA GLU A 256 -6.36 0.58 3.30
C GLU A 256 -6.96 -0.74 2.78
N ALA A 257 -6.14 -1.75 2.47
CA ALA A 257 -6.68 -3.06 2.13
C ALA A 257 -7.45 -3.70 3.32
N PRO A 258 -8.62 -4.35 3.09
CA PRO A 258 -9.30 -5.15 4.09
C PRO A 258 -8.41 -6.30 4.57
N ARG A 259 -8.49 -6.60 5.85
CA ARG A 259 -7.62 -7.53 6.58
C ARG A 259 -8.28 -8.88 6.85
N PHE A 260 -9.61 -8.96 6.75
CA PHE A 260 -10.36 -10.18 7.05
C PHE A 260 -11.10 -10.74 5.84
N VAL A 261 -11.42 -9.90 4.85
CA VAL A 261 -12.06 -10.37 3.62
C VAL A 261 -11.15 -11.37 2.90
N GLY A 262 -11.67 -12.58 2.65
CA GLY A 262 -10.95 -13.66 1.98
C GLY A 262 -10.37 -14.71 2.93
N GLU A 263 -10.27 -14.41 4.23
CA GLU A 263 -9.91 -15.38 5.25
C GLU A 263 -11.03 -16.41 5.44
N ASP A 264 -10.67 -17.65 5.77
CA ASP A 264 -11.69 -18.66 6.03
C ASP A 264 -12.42 -18.39 7.36
N GLU A 265 -13.71 -18.73 7.39
CA GLU A 265 -14.57 -18.46 8.55
C GLU A 265 -14.08 -19.13 9.84
N ALA A 266 -13.47 -20.32 9.74
CA ALA A 266 -13.01 -21.06 10.91
C ALA A 266 -11.79 -20.38 11.54
N THR A 267 -10.84 -19.93 10.72
CA THR A 267 -9.66 -19.16 11.13
C THR A 267 -10.05 -17.84 11.78
N LEU A 268 -10.97 -17.07 11.17
CA LEU A 268 -11.49 -15.85 11.77
C LEU A 268 -12.16 -16.09 13.12
N ARG A 269 -13.02 -17.12 13.22
CA ARG A 269 -13.69 -17.46 14.48
C ARG A 269 -12.68 -17.86 15.56
N ALA A 270 -11.64 -18.62 15.20
CA ALA A 270 -10.58 -19.01 16.12
C ALA A 270 -9.79 -17.78 16.61
N PHE A 271 -9.37 -16.91 15.69
CA PHE A 271 -8.68 -15.66 16.01
C PHE A 271 -9.50 -14.78 16.98
N PHE A 272 -10.77 -14.53 16.67
CA PHE A 272 -11.66 -13.72 17.53
C PHE A 272 -11.88 -14.36 18.91
N ALA A 273 -11.99 -15.68 18.99
CA ALA A 273 -12.16 -16.39 20.26
C ALA A 273 -10.91 -16.27 21.14
N VAL A 274 -9.72 -16.47 20.55
CA VAL A 274 -8.44 -16.34 21.25
C VAL A 274 -8.17 -14.90 21.65
N ALA A 275 -8.34 -13.93 20.74
CA ALA A 275 -8.22 -12.51 21.03
C ALA A 275 -9.13 -12.12 22.20
N ARG A 276 -10.39 -12.57 22.20
CA ARG A 276 -11.31 -12.34 23.33
C ARG A 276 -10.78 -12.91 24.63
N SER A 277 -10.21 -14.12 24.63
CA SER A 277 -9.59 -14.70 25.83
C SER A 277 -8.40 -13.86 26.31
N PHE A 278 -7.52 -13.46 25.38
CA PHE A 278 -6.32 -12.68 25.64
C PHE A 278 -6.64 -11.29 26.21
N PHE A 279 -7.44 -10.48 25.51
CA PHE A 279 -7.80 -9.13 25.96
C PHE A 279 -8.59 -9.14 27.28
N ASN A 280 -9.41 -10.16 27.55
CA ASN A 280 -10.10 -10.28 28.85
C ASN A 280 -9.15 -10.58 30.02
N LEU A 281 -7.96 -11.11 29.78
CA LEU A 281 -6.95 -11.30 30.83
C LEU A 281 -6.28 -9.99 31.23
N LYS A 282 -6.44 -8.92 30.43
CA LYS A 282 -5.79 -7.63 30.58
C LYS A 282 -4.27 -7.76 30.74
N PRO A 283 -3.59 -8.23 29.68
CA PRO A 283 -2.17 -8.53 29.69
C PRO A 283 -1.30 -7.34 30.16
N TRP A 284 -1.69 -6.11 29.81
CA TRP A 284 -1.02 -4.86 30.19
C TRP A 284 -1.03 -4.55 31.69
N GLU A 285 -1.96 -5.14 32.47
CA GLU A 285 -1.96 -5.01 33.94
C GLU A 285 -0.94 -5.96 34.61
N ARG A 286 -0.30 -6.85 33.84
CA ARG A 286 0.51 -7.96 34.36
C ARG A 286 1.93 -8.03 33.82
N VAL A 287 2.19 -7.36 32.71
CA VAL A 287 3.50 -7.29 32.08
C VAL A 287 3.87 -5.83 32.00
N ASP A 288 5.01 -5.47 32.59
CA ASP A 288 5.55 -4.12 32.47
C ASP A 288 5.90 -3.86 31.00
N GLY A 289 5.59 -2.69 30.45
CA GLY A 289 5.73 -2.38 29.03
C GLY A 289 7.18 -2.13 28.62
N ASN A 290 8.10 -2.09 29.59
CA ASN A 290 9.54 -2.19 29.34
C ASN A 290 10.04 -3.64 29.24
N LYS A 291 9.15 -4.64 29.26
CA LYS A 291 9.48 -6.04 29.06
C LYS A 291 9.08 -6.50 27.68
N TYR A 292 10.05 -7.12 27.01
CA TYR A 292 9.87 -7.79 25.75
C TYR A 292 9.83 -9.30 25.97
N ILE A 293 8.99 -9.98 25.20
CA ILE A 293 8.79 -11.42 25.28
C ILE A 293 9.34 -12.02 23.99
N ALA A 294 10.34 -12.89 24.10
CA ALA A 294 10.79 -13.69 22.98
C ALA A 294 9.80 -14.83 22.72
N PHE A 295 9.48 -15.07 21.44
CA PHE A 295 8.62 -16.16 21.02
C PHE A 295 9.19 -16.80 19.75
N ARG A 296 8.74 -18.02 19.47
CA ARG A 296 9.02 -18.71 18.22
C ARG A 296 7.79 -19.52 17.83
N LEU A 297 7.38 -19.42 16.58
CA LEU A 297 6.39 -20.30 15.98
C LEU A 297 7.11 -21.56 15.50
N ASP A 298 6.72 -22.72 16.05
CA ASP A 298 7.34 -24.02 15.77
C ASP A 298 8.89 -24.02 15.86
N GLU A 299 9.57 -24.36 14.75
CA GLU A 299 11.03 -24.33 14.61
C GLU A 299 11.56 -23.08 13.88
N GLY A 300 10.72 -22.06 13.69
CA GLY A 300 11.08 -20.83 12.96
C GLY A 300 12.12 -19.92 13.64
N PRO A 301 12.35 -18.71 13.13
CA PRO A 301 13.21 -17.74 13.82
C PRO A 301 12.58 -17.27 15.14
N TRP A 302 13.44 -16.78 16.05
CA TRP A 302 12.96 -16.08 17.24
C TRP A 302 12.42 -14.72 16.84
N GLY A 303 11.17 -14.45 17.19
CA GLY A 303 10.58 -13.11 17.19
C GLY A 303 10.49 -12.55 18.60
N TYR A 304 10.17 -11.27 18.70
CA TYR A 304 10.00 -10.58 19.97
C TYR A 304 8.71 -9.78 19.98
N LEU A 305 8.08 -9.63 21.13
CA LEU A 305 6.86 -8.85 21.25
C LEU A 305 6.84 -7.97 22.50
N SER A 306 6.07 -6.88 22.41
CA SER A 306 5.71 -6.02 23.54
C SER A 306 4.19 -5.98 23.72
N ILE A 307 3.74 -5.81 24.95
CA ILE A 307 2.31 -5.68 25.27
C ILE A 307 1.98 -4.20 25.38
N LEU A 308 1.03 -3.74 24.56
CA LEU A 308 0.52 -2.37 24.55
C LEU A 308 -0.66 -2.21 25.50
N GLY A 309 -1.05 -0.97 25.82
CA GLY A 309 -2.15 -0.68 26.74
C GLY A 309 -1.73 -0.15 28.11
N GLN A 310 -0.44 0.11 28.32
CA GLN A 310 0.00 0.79 29.53
C GLN A 310 -0.53 2.23 29.53
N MET A 311 -0.94 2.74 30.69
CA MET A 311 -1.64 4.04 30.82
C MET A 311 -3.03 4.13 30.15
N GLY A 312 -3.57 3.02 29.64
CA GLY A 312 -4.94 2.96 29.13
C GLY A 312 -5.11 3.38 27.67
N GLU A 313 -4.00 3.62 26.96
CA GLU A 313 -3.99 4.01 25.55
C GLU A 313 -3.61 2.81 24.67
N GLN A 314 -4.26 2.69 23.51
CA GLN A 314 -4.03 1.67 22.47
C GLN A 314 -3.67 0.25 22.99
N PHE A 315 -4.69 -0.52 23.37
CA PHE A 315 -4.51 -1.91 23.82
C PHE A 315 -4.13 -2.83 22.66
N GLY A 316 -3.13 -3.69 22.86
CA GLY A 316 -2.66 -4.58 21.81
C GLY A 316 -1.36 -5.31 22.10
N VAL A 317 -0.75 -5.82 21.03
CA VAL A 317 0.57 -6.46 21.00
C VAL A 317 1.31 -5.93 19.79
N SER A 318 2.58 -5.56 19.95
CA SER A 318 3.50 -5.30 18.82
C SER A 318 4.52 -6.43 18.70
N TYR A 319 4.81 -6.84 17.48
CA TYR A 319 5.75 -7.86 17.07
C TYR A 319 6.95 -7.22 16.36
N PHE A 320 8.11 -7.78 16.64
CA PHE A 320 9.40 -7.40 16.08
C PHE A 320 10.09 -8.67 15.59
N GLU A 321 10.74 -8.58 14.45
CA GLU A 321 11.43 -9.71 13.81
C GLU A 321 12.59 -10.20 14.67
N ASP A 322 13.34 -9.25 15.23
CA ASP A 322 14.57 -9.52 15.94
C ASP A 322 14.79 -8.54 17.10
N TRP A 323 15.82 -8.83 17.88
CA TRP A 323 16.18 -8.00 19.03
C TRP A 323 16.75 -6.64 18.63
N LEU A 324 17.37 -6.54 17.45
CA LEU A 324 17.99 -5.31 16.98
C LEU A 324 16.94 -4.25 16.63
N GLN A 325 15.78 -4.64 16.09
CA GLN A 325 14.64 -3.76 15.87
C GLN A 325 14.16 -3.12 17.18
N ILE A 326 14.07 -3.91 18.26
CA ILE A 326 13.74 -3.39 19.59
C ILE A 326 14.81 -2.40 20.06
N CYS A 327 16.10 -2.73 19.91
CA CYS A 327 17.18 -1.83 20.28
C CYS A 327 17.08 -0.50 19.52
N ARG A 328 16.83 -0.52 18.21
CA ARG A 328 16.67 0.69 17.40
C ARG A 328 15.46 1.50 17.83
N LEU A 329 14.32 0.84 18.06
CA LEU A 329 13.12 1.49 18.59
C LEU A 329 13.45 2.20 19.91
N VAL A 330 14.00 1.49 20.90
CA VAL A 330 14.29 2.05 22.23
C VAL A 330 15.33 3.18 22.17
N HIS A 331 16.37 3.04 21.35
CA HIS A 331 17.44 4.03 21.25
C HIS A 331 17.04 5.29 20.48
N ASN A 332 16.06 5.20 19.57
CA ASN A 332 15.61 6.31 18.74
C ASN A 332 14.19 6.79 19.14
N GLN A 333 13.72 6.45 20.35
CA GLN A 333 12.45 7.00 20.82
C GLN A 333 12.57 8.53 20.98
N PRO A 334 11.59 9.30 20.46
CA PRO A 334 11.57 10.74 20.62
C PRO A 334 11.66 11.10 22.10
N THR A 335 12.45 12.12 22.41
CA THR A 335 12.46 12.66 23.77
C THR A 335 11.11 13.31 24.07
N PHE A 336 10.80 13.54 25.34
CA PHE A 336 9.59 14.28 25.75
C PHE A 336 9.41 15.62 25.00
N PHE A 337 10.51 16.26 24.59
CA PHE A 337 10.49 17.51 23.82
C PHE A 337 10.15 17.31 22.33
N ASP A 338 10.50 16.17 21.74
CA ASP A 338 10.17 15.83 20.36
C ASP A 338 8.66 15.56 20.20
N ALA A 339 8.05 14.87 21.17
CA ALA A 339 6.62 14.56 21.17
C ALA A 339 5.73 15.81 21.30
N LEU A 340 6.22 16.87 21.95
CA LEU A 340 5.49 18.14 22.11
C LEU A 340 5.47 18.98 20.82
N MET A 341 6.39 18.70 19.89
CA MET A 341 6.54 19.39 18.60
C MET A 341 5.82 18.65 17.45
N GLU A 342 5.44 17.39 17.66
CA GLU A 342 4.70 16.56 16.68
C GLU A 342 3.20 16.87 16.63
N GLU A 343 2.59 17.47 17.67
CA GLU A 343 1.18 17.91 17.63
C GLU A 343 0.93 19.05 16.61
N THR A 344 1.98 19.65 16.05
CA THR A 344 1.89 20.79 15.11
C THR A 344 2.39 20.50 13.69
N LEU A 345 2.74 19.26 13.35
CA LEU A 345 3.20 18.90 12.00
C LEU A 345 2.40 17.71 11.44
N ASP A 346 2.22 17.71 10.13
CA ASP A 346 1.50 16.75 9.26
C ASP A 346 1.63 15.27 9.71
N PRO A 347 0.62 14.40 9.50
CA PRO A 347 0.52 13.05 10.08
C PRO A 347 1.40 12.04 9.32
N GLY A 348 2.68 12.34 9.15
CA GLY A 348 3.67 11.43 8.57
C GLY A 348 3.88 10.17 9.41
N ILE A 349 4.60 9.20 8.83
CA ILE A 349 4.91 7.91 9.48
C ILE A 349 5.58 8.16 10.84
N PRO A 350 5.00 7.65 11.95
CA PRO A 350 5.54 7.88 13.30
C PRO A 350 7.04 7.57 13.38
N ARG A 351 7.83 8.44 14.03
CA ARG A 351 9.29 8.24 14.23
C ARG A 351 9.62 6.90 14.87
N THR A 352 8.70 6.35 15.66
CA THR A 352 8.81 5.00 16.24
C THR A 352 8.86 3.90 15.18
N ILE A 353 8.07 4.02 14.11
CA ILE A 353 8.08 3.09 12.96
C ILE A 353 9.35 3.30 12.13
N GLN A 354 9.75 4.55 11.87
CA GLN A 354 11.01 4.86 11.17
C GLN A 354 12.23 4.25 11.89
N ALA A 355 12.25 4.37 13.23
CA ALA A 355 13.31 3.80 14.06
C ALA A 355 13.33 2.26 14.05
N ALA A 356 12.16 1.62 14.14
CA ALA A 356 12.06 0.16 14.11
C ALA A 356 12.28 -0.41 12.68
N GLY A 357 12.12 0.42 11.65
CA GLY A 357 12.03 0.02 10.24
C GLY A 357 10.62 -0.44 9.87
N TRP A 358 10.04 -1.31 10.69
CA TRP A 358 8.64 -1.69 10.64
C TRP A 358 8.13 -2.13 12.01
N MET A 359 6.82 -2.16 12.19
CA MET A 359 6.14 -2.68 13.37
C MET A 359 4.85 -3.38 12.94
N GLU A 360 4.68 -4.62 13.37
CA GLU A 360 3.44 -5.37 13.14
C GLU A 360 2.75 -5.64 14.47
N GLY A 361 1.45 -5.84 14.51
CA GLY A 361 0.76 -5.97 15.78
C GLY A 361 -0.70 -6.34 15.67
N VAL A 362 -1.34 -6.59 16.81
CA VAL A 362 -2.80 -6.64 16.92
C VAL A 362 -3.24 -5.52 17.86
N THR A 363 -4.08 -4.61 17.38
CA THR A 363 -4.64 -3.49 18.16
C THR A 363 -6.17 -3.62 18.29
N LEU A 364 -6.80 -2.70 19.02
CA LEU A 364 -8.26 -2.64 19.16
C LEU A 364 -8.84 -1.40 18.48
N GLU A 365 -9.73 -1.61 17.52
CA GLU A 365 -10.32 -0.54 16.70
C GLU A 365 -11.83 -0.47 16.79
N ASN A 366 -12.42 0.71 16.66
CA ASN A 366 -13.87 0.83 16.59
C ASN A 366 -14.35 0.32 15.23
N ARG A 367 -15.62 -0.10 15.17
CA ARG A 367 -16.22 -0.56 13.90
C ARG A 367 -16.16 0.49 12.79
N THR A 368 -16.15 1.77 13.13
CA THR A 368 -16.05 2.90 12.20
C THR A 368 -14.67 3.06 11.59
N ASP A 369 -13.66 2.48 12.22
CA ASP A 369 -12.25 2.63 11.84
C ASP A 369 -11.78 1.40 11.04
N LEU A 370 -12.64 0.38 10.93
CA LEU A 370 -12.43 -0.77 10.06
C LEU A 370 -12.68 -0.41 8.60
N HIS A 371 -11.96 -1.07 7.70
CA HIS A 371 -12.32 -1.05 6.29
C HIS A 371 -13.80 -1.48 6.12
N PRO A 372 -14.63 -0.78 5.32
CA PRO A 372 -16.07 -1.05 5.24
C PRO A 372 -16.41 -2.49 4.86
N GLU A 373 -15.62 -3.13 3.99
CA GLU A 373 -15.81 -4.53 3.62
C GLU A 373 -15.50 -5.49 4.77
N ASP A 374 -14.46 -5.23 5.57
CA ASP A 374 -14.21 -6.01 6.79
C ASP A 374 -15.38 -5.87 7.75
N ALA A 375 -15.91 -4.65 7.93
CA ALA A 375 -17.06 -4.42 8.79
C ALA A 375 -18.30 -5.19 8.30
N ARG A 376 -18.61 -5.15 6.99
CA ARG A 376 -19.71 -5.91 6.37
C ARG A 376 -19.49 -7.41 6.51
N TYR A 377 -18.29 -7.89 6.24
CA TYR A 377 -17.93 -9.31 6.30
C TYR A 377 -18.04 -9.87 7.72
N LEU A 378 -17.49 -9.17 8.70
CA LEU A 378 -17.61 -9.54 10.12
C LEU A 378 -19.06 -9.54 10.60
N ASP A 379 -19.87 -8.56 10.17
CA ASP A 379 -21.31 -8.51 10.48
C ASP A 379 -22.07 -9.68 9.86
N ALA A 380 -21.78 -10.04 8.61
CA ALA A 380 -22.38 -11.20 7.93
C ALA A 380 -22.06 -12.52 8.63
N LEU A 381 -20.83 -12.67 9.15
CA LEU A 381 -20.40 -13.82 9.95
C LEU A 381 -20.93 -13.80 11.40
N GLY A 382 -21.61 -12.72 11.82
CA GLY A 382 -22.08 -12.51 13.18
C GLY A 382 -20.96 -12.43 14.21
N LEU A 383 -19.75 -12.05 13.81
CA LEU A 383 -18.59 -11.88 14.68
C LEU A 383 -18.71 -10.59 15.48
N LYS A 384 -18.98 -10.74 16.77
CA LYS A 384 -19.20 -9.61 17.67
C LYS A 384 -17.88 -8.95 18.11
N PRO A 385 -17.87 -7.64 18.36
CA PRO A 385 -16.70 -6.97 18.92
C PRO A 385 -16.35 -7.51 20.31
N LEU A 386 -15.14 -7.19 20.75
CA LEU A 386 -14.66 -7.42 22.11
C LEU A 386 -15.30 -6.42 23.10
N ARG A 387 -14.90 -6.49 24.37
CA ARG A 387 -15.33 -5.51 25.39
C ARG A 387 -14.98 -4.09 24.92
N GLY A 388 -15.94 -3.17 25.00
CA GLY A 388 -15.77 -1.79 24.53
C GLY A 388 -16.14 -1.55 23.07
N ARG A 389 -16.82 -2.50 22.40
CA ARG A 389 -17.26 -2.39 20.99
C ARG A 389 -16.11 -2.28 19.97
N ARG A 390 -14.92 -2.77 20.35
CA ARG A 390 -13.74 -2.77 19.48
C ARG A 390 -13.40 -4.15 18.93
N TYR A 391 -12.85 -4.19 17.73
CA TYR A 391 -12.42 -5.39 17.03
C TYR A 391 -10.90 -5.55 17.17
N PRO A 392 -10.39 -6.78 17.33
CA PRO A 392 -8.96 -7.05 17.27
C PRO A 392 -8.52 -6.99 15.80
N VAL A 393 -7.62 -6.08 15.45
CA VAL A 393 -7.20 -5.87 14.06
C VAL A 393 -5.68 -6.06 13.96
N PRO A 394 -5.20 -7.00 13.13
CA PRO A 394 -3.79 -7.09 12.81
C PRO A 394 -3.39 -5.93 11.89
N ARG A 395 -2.25 -5.29 12.15
CA ARG A 395 -1.69 -4.21 11.35
C ARG A 395 -0.20 -4.38 11.15
N HIS A 396 0.28 -4.02 9.97
CA HIS A 396 1.68 -3.89 9.63
C HIS A 396 1.95 -2.44 9.26
N TYR A 397 2.92 -1.82 9.93
CA TYR A 397 3.41 -0.47 9.66
C TYR A 397 4.87 -0.54 9.24
N SER A 398 5.26 0.23 8.24
CA SER A 398 6.64 0.33 7.75
C SER A 398 7.02 1.78 7.50
N ALA A 399 8.29 2.02 7.16
CA ALA A 399 8.76 3.32 6.67
C ALA A 399 8.14 3.74 5.33
N GLU A 400 7.39 2.85 4.66
CA GLU A 400 6.64 3.11 3.43
C GLU A 400 5.12 3.22 3.69
N GLY A 401 4.70 3.16 4.97
CA GLY A 401 3.29 3.20 5.36
C GLY A 401 2.74 1.86 5.84
N MET A 402 1.41 1.74 5.91
CA MET A 402 0.75 0.46 6.21
C MET A 402 0.91 -0.54 5.06
N GLY A 403 1.36 -1.75 5.39
CA GLY A 403 1.66 -2.79 4.39
C GLY A 403 0.87 -4.09 4.60
N PRO A 404 1.15 -5.14 3.81
CA PRO A 404 0.58 -6.46 4.01
C PRO A 404 1.05 -7.07 5.34
N LEU A 405 0.22 -7.95 5.90
CA LEU A 405 0.59 -8.67 7.12
C LEU A 405 1.68 -9.69 6.80
N ARG A 406 2.77 -9.68 7.56
CA ARG A 406 3.86 -10.66 7.44
C ARG A 406 3.51 -11.96 8.13
N LEU A 407 2.83 -11.89 9.28
CA LEU A 407 2.26 -13.07 9.92
C LEU A 407 0.84 -13.35 9.39
N PRO A 408 0.51 -14.62 9.08
CA PRO A 408 -0.87 -15.00 8.80
C PRO A 408 -1.73 -14.95 10.08
N LEU A 409 -3.05 -14.97 9.94
CA LEU A 409 -4.00 -14.82 11.06
C LEU A 409 -3.79 -15.88 12.17
N GLU A 410 -3.44 -17.09 11.77
CA GLU A 410 -3.12 -18.21 12.65
C GLU A 410 -1.87 -17.96 13.48
N GLY A 411 -0.88 -17.24 12.92
CA GLY A 411 0.33 -16.83 13.63
C GLY A 411 -0.02 -15.94 14.83
N TYR A 412 -0.82 -14.89 14.60
CA TYR A 412 -1.31 -14.03 15.68
C TYR A 412 -2.15 -14.80 16.71
N THR A 413 -2.98 -15.72 16.22
CA THR A 413 -3.81 -16.59 17.07
C THR A 413 -2.94 -17.43 18.00
N ALA A 414 -1.94 -18.12 17.46
CA ALA A 414 -1.03 -18.96 18.24
C ALA A 414 -0.26 -18.16 19.30
N VAL A 415 0.25 -16.98 18.95
CA VAL A 415 0.99 -16.14 19.90
C VAL A 415 0.09 -15.65 21.03
N MET A 416 -1.09 -15.10 20.71
CA MET A 416 -2.05 -14.64 21.73
C MET A 416 -2.52 -15.79 22.63
N GLU A 417 -2.72 -16.99 22.09
CA GLU A 417 -3.09 -18.17 22.86
C GLU A 417 -1.99 -18.61 23.83
N ALA A 418 -0.73 -18.63 23.36
CA ALA A 418 0.42 -18.95 24.19
C ALA A 418 0.57 -17.94 25.34
N LEU A 419 0.48 -16.64 25.05
CA LEU A 419 0.52 -15.58 26.06
C LEU A 419 -0.62 -15.72 27.07
N ALA A 420 -1.85 -15.95 26.59
CA ALA A 420 -3.00 -16.17 27.45
C ALA A 420 -2.81 -17.38 28.38
N THR A 421 -2.22 -18.46 27.87
CA THR A 421 -1.89 -19.66 28.65
C THR A 421 -0.86 -19.37 29.75
N VAL A 422 0.23 -18.67 29.41
CA VAL A 422 1.26 -18.27 30.39
C VAL A 422 0.66 -17.38 31.47
N MET A 423 -0.17 -16.41 31.09
CA MET A 423 -0.84 -15.50 32.03
C MET A 423 -1.87 -16.18 32.93
N LYS A 424 -2.55 -17.22 32.44
CA LYS A 424 -3.44 -18.07 33.24
C LYS A 424 -2.65 -18.91 34.25
N ARG A 425 -1.51 -19.48 33.87
CA ARG A 425 -0.65 -20.26 34.80
C ARG A 425 -0.10 -19.43 35.95
N ARG A 426 0.26 -18.17 35.69
CA ARG A 426 0.72 -17.22 36.73
C ARG A 426 -0.39 -16.79 37.72
N ARG A 427 -1.66 -17.14 37.51
CA ARG A 427 -2.76 -16.90 38.47
C ARG A 427 -2.79 -17.90 39.64
N THR A 428 -2.18 -19.07 39.51
CA THR A 428 -2.23 -20.08 40.57
C THR A 428 -1.17 -19.73 41.62
N PRO A 429 -1.54 -19.38 42.86
CA PRO A 429 -0.55 -19.14 43.89
C PRO A 429 0.20 -20.46 44.13
N THR A 430 1.50 -20.46 43.83
CA THR A 430 2.38 -21.54 44.26
C THR A 430 2.39 -21.47 45.79
N SER A 431 1.71 -22.41 46.44
CA SER A 431 1.79 -22.56 47.89
C SER A 431 3.21 -22.99 48.26
N ARG A 432 4.11 -22.00 48.42
CA ARG A 432 5.35 -22.23 49.14
C ARG A 432 4.99 -22.46 50.60
N ALA A 433 4.93 -23.74 50.97
CA ALA A 433 5.00 -24.18 52.35
C ALA A 433 6.22 -23.53 53.01
N SER A 434 5.97 -22.63 53.97
CA SER A 434 6.98 -22.13 54.89
C SER A 434 7.50 -23.29 55.74
N PRO A 435 8.82 -23.56 55.79
CA PRO A 435 9.37 -24.39 56.85
C PRO A 435 9.28 -23.61 58.16
N LYS A 436 8.61 -24.20 59.14
CA LYS A 436 8.51 -23.73 60.53
C LYS A 436 9.89 -23.33 61.05
N ARG A 437 10.04 -22.06 61.47
CA ARG A 437 11.11 -21.64 62.39
C ARG A 437 10.95 -22.39 63.71
N SER A 438 11.82 -23.36 63.97
CA SER A 438 12.02 -23.91 65.30
C SER A 438 12.71 -22.85 66.17
N ARG A 439 12.05 -22.51 67.29
CA ARG A 439 12.59 -21.69 68.36
C ARG A 439 13.78 -22.41 69.00
N CYS A 440 14.98 -21.84 68.93
CA CYS A 440 16.01 -22.11 69.94
C CYS A 440 15.86 -21.07 71.06
N ARG A 441 15.44 -21.56 72.23
CA ARG A 441 15.57 -20.87 73.52
C ARG A 441 17.07 -20.77 73.82
N GLY A 442 17.58 -19.55 73.98
CA GLY A 442 18.82 -19.31 74.72
C GLY A 442 18.49 -19.29 76.20
N GLU A 443 18.85 -20.36 76.91
CA GLU A 443 19.00 -20.35 78.36
C GLU A 443 20.33 -19.68 78.72
N ARG A 444 20.26 -18.84 79.75
CA ARG A 444 21.39 -18.20 80.41
C ARG A 444 22.34 -19.24 81.01
N ARG A 445 23.64 -19.01 80.91
CA ARG A 445 24.55 -18.95 82.06
C ARG A 445 25.75 -18.09 81.74
#